data_AF-A0A1L5NXS6-F1
#
_entry.id   AF-A0A1L5NXS6-F1
#
_cell.length_a   1.000
_cell.length_b   1.000
_cell.length_c   1.000
_cell.angle_alpha   90.00
_cell.angle_beta   90.00
_cell.angle_gamma   90.00
#
_symmetry.space_group_name_H-M   'P 1'
#
loop_
_entity.id
_entity.type
_entity.pdbx_description
1 polymer ?
#
loop_
_entity_poly.entity_id
_entity_poly.type
_entity_poly.pdbx_seq_one_letter_code
_entity_poly.pdbx_strand_id
1 'polypeptide(L)'
;MRHSKYSGLAALLAASTFLVGPVDARAQTAVDIAPSLSTPDKVETRIGTLDFKDGMPGKETIDKVYDNLNFTHAFEAFVNTLQGVSIHALHKGFLSIGVKDNEVLVFSELMDAESLYLMANADTVYYMGMLDLTKGPMVLEVPPKAPGAIDDYWFRWVIDIGLPGPDRGEGGKYLILPPGYDGQALSSSRTRRPPRFPALITPKGKLR
;
A
#
# COMPACT_ATOMS: atom_id res chain seq x y z
N MET A 1 96.18 -20.55 -53.16
CA MET A 1 96.39 -20.22 -51.74
C MET A 1 95.01 -20.08 -51.11
N ARG A 2 94.54 -20.82 -50.10
CA ARG A 2 95.16 -21.69 -49.10
C ARG A 2 94.09 -22.71 -48.67
N HIS A 3 94.44 -23.99 -48.61
CA HIS A 3 93.62 -25.09 -48.08
C HIS A 3 93.56 -25.08 -46.54
N SER A 4 92.47 -25.59 -45.95
CA SER A 4 92.40 -26.33 -44.67
C SER A 4 90.92 -26.68 -44.45
N LYS A 5 90.41 -27.92 -44.52
CA LYS A 5 90.69 -29.19 -43.82
C LYS A 5 90.67 -29.06 -42.29
N TYR A 6 89.52 -29.30 -41.67
CA TYR A 6 89.40 -30.02 -40.39
C TYR A 6 88.13 -30.87 -40.36
N SER A 7 88.35 -32.19 -40.45
CA SER A 7 87.40 -33.24 -40.09
C SER A 7 87.24 -33.30 -38.57
N GLY A 8 86.02 -33.64 -38.12
CA GLY A 8 85.82 -34.76 -37.19
C GLY A 8 85.90 -34.50 -35.68
N LEU A 9 84.78 -34.81 -35.03
CA LEU A 9 84.63 -35.33 -33.66
C LEU A 9 84.81 -34.39 -32.45
N ALA A 10 83.67 -33.95 -31.91
CA ALA A 10 83.39 -33.88 -30.47
C ALA A 10 81.86 -34.03 -30.31
N ALA A 11 81.35 -35.25 -30.16
CA ALA A 11 81.07 -35.90 -28.87
C ALA A 11 79.92 -35.22 -28.08
N LEU A 12 78.73 -35.81 -28.24
CA LEU A 12 77.67 -36.01 -27.24
C LEU A 12 77.49 -34.97 -26.13
N LEU A 13 76.42 -34.18 -26.24
CA LEU A 13 75.70 -33.65 -25.08
C LEU A 13 74.18 -33.78 -25.29
N ALA A 14 73.63 -34.71 -24.51
CA ALA A 14 72.30 -34.71 -23.91
C ALA A 14 71.08 -34.49 -24.82
N ALA A 15 70.46 -35.61 -25.17
CA ALA A 15 69.07 -35.73 -25.55
C ALA A 15 68.14 -35.13 -24.47
N SER A 16 67.27 -34.20 -24.87
CA SER A 16 66.04 -33.81 -24.16
C SER A 16 65.10 -33.08 -25.12
N THR A 17 64.76 -33.69 -26.24
CA THR A 17 63.59 -33.26 -27.03
C THR A 17 62.34 -33.68 -26.29
N PHE A 18 61.73 -32.75 -25.55
CA PHE A 18 60.36 -32.90 -25.08
C PHE A 18 59.44 -33.00 -26.30
N LEU A 19 59.00 -34.23 -26.60
CA LEU A 19 57.86 -34.49 -27.47
C LEU A 19 56.60 -34.01 -26.75
N VAL A 20 56.26 -32.72 -26.89
CA VAL A 20 54.90 -32.25 -26.64
C VAL A 20 54.10 -32.62 -27.87
N GLY A 21 53.48 -33.81 -27.84
CA GLY A 21 52.44 -34.16 -28.80
C GLY A 21 51.26 -33.18 -28.67
N PRO A 22 50.48 -32.94 -29.73
CA PRO A 22 49.29 -32.12 -29.63
C PRO A 22 48.36 -32.77 -28.62
N VAL A 23 48.10 -32.08 -27.51
CA VAL A 23 47.00 -32.42 -26.62
C VAL A 23 45.75 -32.07 -27.40
N ASP A 24 45.03 -33.08 -27.88
CA ASP A 24 43.66 -32.91 -28.37
C ASP A 24 42.83 -32.33 -27.22
N ALA A 25 42.70 -31.01 -27.21
CA ALA A 25 41.73 -30.30 -26.39
C ALA A 25 40.35 -30.67 -26.92
N ARG A 26 39.83 -31.82 -26.51
CA ARG A 26 38.43 -32.16 -26.72
C ARG A 26 37.63 -31.19 -25.86
N ALA A 27 36.99 -30.22 -26.51
CA ALA A 27 35.93 -29.45 -25.89
C ALA A 27 34.98 -30.45 -25.22
N GLN A 28 34.79 -30.33 -23.91
CA GLN A 28 33.70 -31.02 -23.24
C GLN A 28 32.43 -30.60 -23.98
N THR A 29 31.81 -31.55 -24.67
CA THR A 29 30.47 -31.38 -25.24
C THR A 29 29.60 -30.77 -24.14
N ALA A 30 28.98 -29.63 -24.44
CA ALA A 30 28.04 -29.00 -23.53
C ALA A 30 27.13 -30.08 -22.96
N VAL A 31 27.17 -30.28 -21.64
CA VAL A 31 26.25 -31.20 -20.98
C VAL A 31 24.87 -30.60 -21.24
N ASP A 32 24.01 -31.33 -21.95
CA ASP A 32 22.62 -30.92 -22.14
C ASP A 32 22.00 -30.69 -20.75
N ILE A 33 21.79 -29.42 -20.41
CA ILE A 33 21.18 -29.03 -19.15
C ILE A 33 19.76 -29.54 -19.21
N ALA A 34 19.34 -30.31 -18.20
CA ALA A 34 17.98 -30.82 -18.13
C ALA A 34 16.99 -29.64 -18.27
N PRO A 35 15.95 -29.72 -19.13
CA PRO A 35 15.03 -28.62 -19.35
C PRO A 35 14.36 -28.08 -18.08
N SER A 36 14.21 -28.92 -17.04
CA SER A 36 13.70 -28.54 -15.72
C SER A 36 14.63 -27.63 -14.91
N LEU A 37 15.92 -27.56 -15.29
CA LEU A 37 16.94 -26.71 -14.67
C LEU A 37 17.23 -25.44 -15.46
N SER A 38 16.53 -25.23 -16.60
CA SER A 38 16.66 -24.04 -17.43
C SER A 38 15.36 -23.23 -17.46
N THR A 39 15.48 -21.93 -17.76
CA THR A 39 14.31 -21.09 -18.04
C THR A 39 13.88 -21.34 -19.49
N PRO A 40 12.62 -21.69 -19.76
CA PRO A 40 12.14 -21.84 -21.12
C PRO A 40 12.26 -20.54 -21.92
N ASP A 41 12.62 -20.65 -23.20
CA ASP A 41 12.72 -19.48 -24.09
C ASP A 41 11.38 -18.75 -24.25
N LYS A 42 10.26 -19.44 -24.05
CA LYS A 42 8.90 -18.88 -24.15
C LYS A 42 8.01 -19.41 -23.05
N VAL A 43 7.26 -18.49 -22.43
CA VAL A 43 6.24 -18.81 -21.44
C VAL A 43 4.94 -18.09 -21.80
N GLU A 44 3.88 -18.85 -22.07
CA GLU A 44 2.55 -18.30 -22.31
C GLU A 44 1.88 -17.88 -21.00
N THR A 45 1.40 -16.64 -20.93
CA THR A 45 0.75 -16.09 -19.73
C THR A 45 -0.47 -15.24 -20.09
N ARG A 46 -1.25 -14.82 -19.08
CA ARG A 46 -2.40 -13.93 -19.30
C ARG A 46 -2.00 -12.55 -19.85
N ILE A 47 -0.76 -12.13 -19.65
CA ILE A 47 -0.22 -10.84 -20.13
C ILE A 47 0.49 -10.99 -21.48
N GLY A 48 0.24 -12.10 -22.17
CA GLY A 48 0.87 -12.50 -23.41
C GLY A 48 2.08 -13.42 -23.20
N THR A 49 2.70 -13.81 -24.31
CA THR A 49 3.94 -14.59 -24.32
C THR A 49 5.09 -13.77 -23.75
N LEU A 50 5.86 -14.40 -22.86
CA LEU A 50 7.11 -13.89 -22.30
C LEU A 50 8.26 -14.63 -22.96
N ASP A 51 9.13 -13.89 -23.65
CA ASP A 51 10.30 -14.43 -24.36
C ASP A 51 11.59 -14.18 -23.54
N PHE A 52 12.43 -15.22 -23.49
CA PHE A 52 13.70 -15.25 -22.79
C PHE A 52 14.81 -15.71 -23.73
N LYS A 53 16.03 -15.21 -23.52
CA LYS A 53 17.24 -15.67 -24.19
C LYS A 53 18.29 -15.94 -23.12
N ASP A 54 18.76 -17.19 -23.03
CA ASP A 54 19.71 -17.63 -22.00
C ASP A 54 19.21 -17.31 -20.56
N GLY A 55 17.88 -17.39 -20.36
CA GLY A 55 17.20 -17.03 -19.12
C GLY A 55 17.01 -15.52 -18.88
N MET A 56 17.55 -14.66 -19.74
CA MET A 56 17.36 -13.20 -19.64
C MET A 56 16.12 -12.76 -20.41
N PRO A 57 15.20 -11.98 -19.81
CA PRO A 57 14.03 -11.48 -20.51
C PRO A 57 14.43 -10.42 -21.54
N GLY A 58 13.79 -10.46 -22.70
CA GLY A 58 13.89 -9.39 -23.70
C GLY A 58 13.22 -8.09 -23.22
N LYS A 59 13.49 -6.97 -23.91
CA LYS A 59 12.90 -5.67 -23.57
C LYS A 59 11.35 -5.71 -23.54
N GLU A 60 10.73 -6.34 -24.53
CA GLU A 60 9.26 -6.46 -24.58
C GLU A 60 8.69 -7.27 -23.41
N THR A 61 9.37 -8.36 -23.00
CA THR A 61 9.02 -9.14 -21.81
C THR A 61 9.10 -8.29 -20.55
N ILE A 62 10.18 -7.51 -20.41
CA ILE A 62 10.37 -6.58 -19.29
C ILE A 62 9.21 -5.55 -19.26
N ASP A 63 8.92 -4.92 -20.38
CA ASP A 63 7.86 -3.91 -20.49
C ASP A 63 6.49 -4.50 -20.11
N LYS A 64 6.14 -5.70 -20.61
CA LYS A 64 4.89 -6.42 -20.24
C LYS A 64 4.80 -6.71 -18.75
N VAL A 65 5.88 -7.19 -18.15
CA VAL A 65 5.92 -7.54 -16.72
C VAL A 65 5.75 -6.29 -15.85
N TYR A 66 6.45 -5.20 -16.17
CA TYR A 66 6.31 -3.94 -15.44
C TYR A 66 4.95 -3.29 -15.64
N ASP A 67 4.37 -3.35 -16.83
CA ASP A 67 3.01 -2.88 -17.08
C ASP A 67 1.98 -3.64 -16.21
N ASN A 68 2.06 -4.97 -16.17
CA ASN A 68 1.20 -5.79 -15.31
C ASN A 68 1.43 -5.51 -13.81
N LEU A 69 2.67 -5.25 -13.40
CA LEU A 69 2.98 -4.87 -12.02
C LEU A 69 2.33 -3.53 -11.67
N ASN A 70 2.45 -2.53 -12.55
CA ASN A 70 1.80 -1.23 -12.38
C ASN A 70 0.28 -1.36 -12.34
N PHE A 71 -0.32 -2.17 -13.21
CA PHE A 71 -1.74 -2.47 -13.19
C PHE A 71 -2.17 -3.08 -11.85
N THR A 72 -1.39 -4.04 -11.33
CA THR A 72 -1.68 -4.69 -10.06
C THR A 72 -1.64 -3.69 -8.91
N HIS A 73 -0.61 -2.85 -8.84
CA HIS A 73 -0.52 -1.78 -7.83
C HIS A 73 -1.66 -0.76 -7.96
N ALA A 74 -2.06 -0.41 -9.19
CA ALA A 74 -3.19 0.50 -9.42
C ALA A 74 -4.52 -0.11 -8.95
N PHE A 75 -4.74 -1.38 -9.25
CA PHE A 75 -5.91 -2.12 -8.78
C PHE A 75 -5.96 -2.21 -7.25
N GLU A 76 -4.83 -2.57 -6.61
CA GLU A 76 -4.70 -2.60 -5.16
C GLU A 76 -4.96 -1.21 -4.55
N ALA A 77 -4.42 -0.15 -5.13
CA ALA A 77 -4.68 1.21 -4.68
C ALA A 77 -6.17 1.55 -4.76
N PHE A 78 -6.86 1.19 -5.85
CA PHE A 78 -8.30 1.44 -5.98
C PHE A 78 -9.12 0.68 -4.92
N VAL A 79 -8.93 -0.64 -4.81
CA VAL A 79 -9.74 -1.49 -3.92
C VAL A 79 -9.46 -1.18 -2.44
N ASN A 80 -8.20 -0.97 -2.07
CA ASN A 80 -7.81 -0.75 -0.67
C ASN A 80 -8.11 0.66 -0.15
N THR A 81 -8.44 1.61 -1.02
CA THR A 81 -8.68 3.02 -0.63
C THR A 81 -10.15 3.43 -0.68
N LEU A 82 -11.06 2.54 -1.11
CA LEU A 82 -12.47 2.86 -1.33
C LEU A 82 -13.14 3.53 -0.11
N GLN A 83 -12.85 3.05 1.10
CA GLN A 83 -13.37 3.64 2.35
C GLN A 83 -12.90 5.09 2.56
N GLY A 84 -11.61 5.37 2.36
CA GLY A 84 -11.06 6.72 2.50
C GLY A 84 -11.56 7.66 1.40
N VAL A 85 -11.69 7.17 0.17
CA VAL A 85 -12.28 7.92 -0.94
C VAL A 85 -13.76 8.25 -0.68
N SER A 86 -14.52 7.32 -0.09
CA SER A 86 -15.92 7.54 0.29
C SER A 86 -16.06 8.66 1.31
N ILE A 87 -15.27 8.63 2.40
CA ILE A 87 -15.26 9.71 3.39
C ILE A 87 -14.77 11.02 2.81
N HIS A 88 -13.78 10.98 1.91
CA HIS A 88 -13.31 12.16 1.22
C HIS A 88 -14.38 12.79 0.31
N ALA A 89 -15.12 11.98 -0.44
CA ALA A 89 -16.22 12.45 -1.26
C ALA A 89 -17.34 13.08 -0.41
N LEU A 90 -17.67 12.46 0.73
CA LEU A 90 -18.65 12.99 1.69
C LEU A 90 -18.18 14.33 2.28
N HIS A 91 -16.90 14.44 2.68
CA HIS A 91 -16.33 15.70 3.15
C HIS A 91 -16.39 16.80 2.07
N LYS A 92 -16.04 16.48 0.81
CA LYS A 92 -16.20 17.44 -0.30
C LYS A 92 -17.65 17.86 -0.50
N GLY A 93 -18.60 16.95 -0.32
CA GLY A 93 -20.03 17.27 -0.31
C GLY A 93 -20.38 18.33 0.74
N PHE A 94 -19.93 18.15 1.98
CA PHE A 94 -20.15 19.11 3.07
C PHE A 94 -19.57 20.49 2.74
N LEU A 95 -18.33 20.54 2.26
CA LEU A 95 -17.67 21.78 1.88
C LEU A 95 -18.42 22.48 0.72
N SER A 96 -18.95 21.73 -0.24
CA SER A 96 -19.67 22.28 -1.39
C SER A 96 -20.96 23.00 -1.03
N ILE A 97 -21.58 22.64 0.10
CA ILE A 97 -22.77 23.30 0.65
C ILE A 97 -22.43 24.33 1.75
N GLY A 98 -21.14 24.60 1.97
CA GLY A 98 -20.66 25.63 2.90
C GLY A 98 -20.46 25.19 4.35
N VAL A 99 -20.62 23.91 4.67
CA VAL A 99 -20.29 23.36 6.00
C VAL A 99 -18.78 23.30 6.14
N LYS A 100 -18.22 23.96 7.15
CA LYS A 100 -16.77 23.98 7.38
C LYS A 100 -16.34 22.83 8.28
N ASP A 101 -15.04 22.55 8.25
CA ASP A 101 -14.43 21.70 9.27
C ASP A 101 -14.79 22.21 10.68
N ASN A 102 -15.05 21.26 11.58
CA ASN A 102 -15.47 21.48 12.97
C ASN A 102 -16.87 22.09 13.14
N GLU A 103 -17.66 22.20 12.07
CA GLU A 103 -19.10 22.49 12.14
C GLU A 103 -19.91 21.19 12.02
N VAL A 104 -21.12 21.20 12.59
CA VAL A 104 -22.06 20.07 12.54
C VAL A 104 -23.19 20.39 11.57
N LEU A 105 -23.33 19.56 10.55
CA LEU A 105 -24.51 19.51 9.68
C LEU A 105 -25.61 18.74 10.43
N VAL A 106 -26.81 19.30 10.49
CA VAL A 106 -27.99 18.61 11.04
C VAL A 106 -29.04 18.52 9.95
N PHE A 107 -29.58 17.32 9.76
CA PHE A 107 -30.75 17.10 8.91
C PHE A 107 -31.99 17.47 9.71
N SER A 108 -32.77 18.45 9.25
CA SER A 108 -34.00 18.87 9.93
C SER A 108 -35.11 17.83 9.82
N GLU A 109 -35.04 16.98 8.80
CA GLU A 109 -36.01 15.93 8.50
C GLU A 109 -35.30 14.57 8.35
N LEU A 110 -36.09 13.51 8.23
CA LEU A 110 -35.57 12.17 7.95
C LEU A 110 -35.02 12.14 6.53
N MET A 111 -33.90 11.44 6.36
CA MET A 111 -33.30 11.26 5.04
C MET A 111 -34.16 10.34 4.18
N ASP A 112 -34.12 10.58 2.87
CA ASP A 112 -34.87 9.84 1.87
C ASP A 112 -33.98 9.47 0.66
N ALA A 113 -34.60 9.01 -0.43
CA ALA A 113 -33.87 8.65 -1.65
C ALA A 113 -33.19 9.85 -2.33
N GLU A 114 -33.65 11.08 -2.09
CA GLU A 114 -33.07 12.30 -2.65
C GLU A 114 -31.85 12.80 -1.86
N SER A 115 -31.66 12.30 -0.64
CA SER A 115 -30.54 12.72 0.23
C SER A 115 -29.17 12.27 -0.31
N LEU A 116 -29.10 11.27 -1.20
CA LEU A 116 -27.86 10.77 -1.85
C LEU A 116 -26.72 10.33 -0.89
N TYR A 117 -27.07 9.73 0.26
CA TYR A 117 -26.10 9.09 1.16
C TYR A 117 -26.10 7.57 1.02
N LEU A 118 -24.92 6.96 1.14
CA LEU A 118 -24.78 5.52 1.10
C LEU A 118 -25.42 4.89 2.35
N MET A 119 -26.50 4.13 2.13
CA MET A 119 -27.21 3.37 3.18
C MET A 119 -27.66 4.22 4.39
N ALA A 120 -28.09 5.46 4.15
CA ALA A 120 -28.71 6.26 5.21
C ALA A 120 -29.98 5.58 5.73
N ASN A 121 -30.21 5.70 7.03
CA ASN A 121 -31.43 5.24 7.66
C ASN A 121 -32.55 6.29 7.51
N ALA A 122 -33.76 5.85 7.18
CA ALA A 122 -34.91 6.73 6.99
C ALA A 122 -35.79 6.89 8.25
N ASP A 123 -35.36 6.37 9.41
CA ASP A 123 -36.12 6.37 10.67
C ASP A 123 -35.45 7.22 11.77
N THR A 124 -34.31 7.84 11.47
CA THR A 124 -33.50 8.58 12.44
C THR A 124 -33.00 9.89 11.83
N VAL A 125 -32.94 10.92 12.67
CA VAL A 125 -32.40 12.22 12.30
C VAL A 125 -30.87 12.16 12.36
N TYR A 126 -30.22 12.68 11.31
CA TYR A 126 -28.78 12.69 11.20
C TYR A 126 -28.18 14.03 11.65
N TYR A 127 -27.05 13.95 12.35
CA TYR A 127 -26.11 15.04 12.57
C TYR A 127 -24.73 14.51 12.22
N MET A 128 -23.98 15.24 11.40
CA MET A 128 -22.70 14.78 10.88
C MET A 128 -21.70 15.94 10.88
N GLY A 129 -20.42 15.64 10.97
CA GLY A 129 -19.37 16.65 10.92
C GLY A 129 -18.03 16.02 10.62
N MET A 130 -17.08 16.86 10.21
CA MET A 130 -15.67 16.51 10.02
C MET A 130 -14.84 17.26 11.05
N LEU A 131 -14.04 16.54 11.83
CA LEU A 131 -13.18 17.13 12.84
C LEU A 131 -11.76 17.38 12.31
N ASP A 132 -11.38 18.63 12.05
CA ASP A 132 -10.00 19.02 11.77
C ASP A 132 -9.22 19.29 13.07
N LEU A 133 -8.27 18.40 13.35
CA LEU A 133 -7.40 18.44 14.53
C LEU A 133 -6.02 19.07 14.24
N THR A 134 -5.78 19.63 13.04
CA THR A 134 -4.48 20.22 12.67
C THR A 134 -4.05 21.37 13.59
N LYS A 135 -5.01 22.05 14.21
CA LYS A 135 -4.77 23.15 15.16
C LYS A 135 -4.59 22.68 16.62
N GLY A 136 -4.74 21.39 16.89
CA GLY A 136 -4.54 20.82 18.22
C GLY A 136 -5.72 19.98 18.72
N PRO A 137 -5.69 19.58 20.01
CA PRO A 137 -6.79 18.87 20.67
C PRO A 137 -8.11 19.63 20.61
N MET A 138 -9.20 18.88 20.55
CA MET A 138 -10.57 19.43 20.59
C MET A 138 -11.44 18.69 21.58
N VAL A 139 -12.44 19.39 22.13
CA VAL A 139 -13.48 18.80 22.96
C VAL A 139 -14.78 18.77 22.18
N LEU A 140 -15.34 17.57 21.97
CA LEU A 140 -16.68 17.38 21.44
C LEU A 140 -17.65 17.25 22.62
N GLU A 141 -18.62 18.16 22.69
CA GLU A 141 -19.71 18.09 23.66
C GLU A 141 -20.91 17.40 23.04
N VAL A 142 -21.39 16.35 23.69
CA VAL A 142 -22.50 15.52 23.24
C VAL A 142 -23.66 15.67 24.21
N PRO A 143 -24.88 15.99 23.74
CA PRO A 143 -26.06 16.03 24.59
C PRO A 143 -26.51 14.62 25.02
N PRO A 144 -27.28 14.50 26.11
CA PRO A 144 -27.89 13.22 26.50
C PRO A 144 -28.75 12.64 25.37
N LYS A 145 -28.85 11.31 25.32
CA LYS A 145 -29.68 10.56 24.35
C LYS A 145 -29.34 10.80 22.87
N ALA A 146 -28.13 11.29 22.57
CA ALA A 146 -27.62 11.41 21.21
C ALA A 146 -26.68 10.24 20.90
N PRO A 147 -27.16 9.14 20.31
CA PRO A 147 -26.29 8.04 19.92
C PRO A 147 -25.49 8.40 18.67
N GLY A 148 -24.27 7.89 18.61
CA GLY A 148 -23.43 8.00 17.43
C GLY A 148 -22.09 7.29 17.57
N ALA A 149 -21.20 7.54 16.64
CA ALA A 149 -19.85 7.02 16.62
C ALA A 149 -18.91 8.08 16.07
N ILE A 150 -17.64 7.96 16.46
CA ILE A 150 -16.53 8.69 15.87
C ILE A 150 -15.67 7.67 15.13
N ASP A 151 -15.51 7.87 13.84
CA ASP A 151 -14.60 7.11 12.96
C ASP A 151 -13.46 8.00 12.50
N ASP A 152 -12.29 7.48 12.15
CA ASP A 152 -11.25 8.26 11.49
C ASP A 152 -11.51 8.43 9.97
N TYR A 153 -10.65 9.19 9.27
CA TYR A 153 -10.85 9.48 7.85
C TYR A 153 -10.65 8.28 6.92
N TRP A 154 -10.15 7.16 7.46
CA TRP A 154 -10.10 5.87 6.78
C TRP A 154 -11.29 4.99 7.13
N PHE A 155 -12.32 5.58 7.73
CA PHE A 155 -13.55 4.96 8.21
C PHE A 155 -13.31 3.83 9.23
N ARG A 156 -12.26 3.96 10.06
CA ARG A 156 -12.00 3.03 11.15
C ARG A 156 -12.62 3.54 12.44
N TRP A 157 -13.25 2.63 13.16
CA TRP A 157 -13.91 2.89 14.43
C TRP A 157 -12.96 3.41 15.50
N VAL A 158 -13.29 4.54 16.11
CA VAL A 158 -12.53 5.13 17.22
C VAL A 158 -13.27 4.92 18.54
N ILE A 159 -14.51 5.39 18.63
CA ILE A 159 -15.30 5.36 19.86
C ILE A 159 -16.81 5.53 19.61
N ASP A 160 -17.61 4.82 20.41
CA ASP A 160 -19.05 4.99 20.51
C ASP A 160 -19.46 6.26 21.30
N ILE A 161 -20.57 6.84 20.89
CA ILE A 161 -21.31 7.90 21.59
C ILE A 161 -22.71 7.39 21.96
N GLY A 162 -23.18 7.73 23.15
CA GLY A 162 -24.51 7.36 23.63
C GLY A 162 -24.51 6.06 24.42
N LEU A 163 -25.60 5.29 24.33
CA LEU A 163 -25.79 4.09 25.16
C LEU A 163 -24.62 3.07 25.13
N PRO A 164 -24.05 2.70 23.96
CA PRO A 164 -22.88 1.81 23.90
C PRO A 164 -21.57 2.52 24.30
N GLY A 165 -21.56 3.85 24.25
CA GLY A 165 -20.43 4.70 24.57
C GLY A 165 -20.11 4.80 26.06
N PRO A 166 -18.97 5.43 26.39
CA PRO A 166 -18.58 5.62 27.79
C PRO A 166 -19.50 6.62 28.53
N ASP A 167 -20.20 7.48 27.80
CA ASP A 167 -21.21 8.42 28.32
C ASP A 167 -22.52 7.71 28.70
N ARG A 168 -22.73 6.46 28.30
CA ARG A 168 -23.92 5.64 28.66
C ARG A 168 -25.25 6.31 28.28
N GLY A 169 -25.24 7.20 27.28
CA GLY A 169 -26.42 7.95 26.86
C GLY A 169 -26.77 9.15 27.73
N GLU A 170 -25.97 9.46 28.76
CA GLU A 170 -26.15 10.65 29.59
C GLU A 170 -25.51 11.90 28.96
N GLY A 171 -24.84 11.75 27.81
CA GLY A 171 -24.06 12.81 27.18
C GLY A 171 -22.76 13.08 27.93
N GLY A 172 -21.98 14.03 27.42
CA GLY A 172 -20.71 14.39 28.06
C GLY A 172 -19.71 15.03 27.12
N LYS A 173 -18.46 15.08 27.57
CA LYS A 173 -17.35 15.69 26.84
C LYS A 173 -16.33 14.64 26.42
N TYR A 174 -15.98 14.65 25.14
CA TYR A 174 -15.00 13.77 24.54
C TYR A 174 -13.79 14.60 24.14
N LEU A 175 -12.62 14.32 24.73
CA LEU A 175 -11.37 14.93 24.31
C LEU A 175 -10.79 14.13 23.14
N ILE A 176 -10.74 14.76 21.97
CA ILE A 176 -10.19 14.20 20.75
C ILE A 176 -8.80 14.79 20.53
N LEU A 177 -7.80 13.92 20.43
CA LEU A 177 -6.40 14.32 20.30
C LEU A 177 -5.91 14.13 18.86
N PRO A 178 -5.09 15.05 18.33
CA PRO A 178 -4.44 14.83 17.05
C PRO A 178 -3.48 13.63 17.11
N PRO A 179 -3.23 12.98 15.97
CA PRO A 179 -2.21 11.94 15.87
C PRO A 179 -0.84 12.47 16.32
N GLY A 180 -0.14 11.73 17.17
CA GLY A 180 1.19 12.15 17.66
C GLY A 180 1.17 13.26 18.73
N TYR A 181 0.02 13.50 19.38
CA TYR A 181 -0.02 14.46 20.50
C TYR A 181 0.73 13.95 21.73
N ASP A 182 1.78 14.68 22.12
CA ASP A 182 2.67 14.37 23.26
C ASP A 182 2.39 15.21 24.53
N GLY A 183 1.37 16.07 24.51
CA GLY A 183 0.98 16.84 25.69
C GLY A 183 0.32 15.99 26.78
N GLN A 184 0.30 16.50 28.01
CA GLN A 184 -0.44 15.85 29.11
C GLN A 184 -1.93 15.76 28.76
N ALA A 185 -2.47 14.54 28.77
CA ALA A 185 -3.92 14.35 28.69
C ALA A 185 -4.56 14.93 29.95
N LEU A 186 -5.57 15.79 29.78
CA LEU A 186 -6.31 16.36 30.91
C LEU A 186 -7.01 15.22 31.67
N SER A 187 -6.76 15.15 32.99
CA SER A 187 -7.13 14.01 33.84
C SER A 187 -8.65 13.78 34.01
N SER A 188 -9.50 14.66 33.46
CA SER A 188 -10.95 14.60 33.60
C SER A 188 -11.70 14.21 32.32
N SER A 189 -11.01 13.97 31.20
CA SER A 189 -11.63 13.64 29.91
C SER A 189 -11.20 12.26 29.42
N ARG A 190 -12.20 11.42 29.11
CA ARG A 190 -11.99 10.05 28.59
C ARG A 190 -11.31 10.15 27.22
N THR A 191 -10.02 9.82 27.18
CA THR A 191 -9.13 10.09 26.05
C THR A 191 -8.97 8.84 25.18
N ARG A 192 -9.16 8.96 23.86
CA ARG A 192 -8.69 7.99 22.87
C ARG A 192 -8.05 8.70 21.67
N ARG A 193 -7.03 8.07 21.10
CA ARG A 193 -6.19 8.60 20.01
C ARG A 193 -6.59 7.93 18.69
N PRO A 194 -7.20 8.64 17.73
CA PRO A 194 -7.43 8.10 16.40
C PRO A 194 -6.12 8.05 15.60
N PRO A 195 -5.83 6.97 14.86
CA PRO A 195 -4.68 6.95 13.96
C PRO A 195 -4.98 7.71 12.67
N ARG A 196 -4.63 9.01 12.59
CA ARG A 196 -4.58 9.89 11.38
C ARG A 196 -5.91 10.47 10.85
N PHE A 197 -6.17 11.75 11.23
CA PHE A 197 -7.04 12.83 10.65
C PHE A 197 -8.49 12.47 10.21
N PRO A 198 -9.36 13.45 9.81
CA PRO A 198 -10.58 13.85 10.51
C PRO A 198 -11.52 12.76 11.00
N ALA A 199 -12.14 13.05 12.13
CA ALA A 199 -13.13 12.18 12.71
C ALA A 199 -14.52 12.43 12.08
N LEU A 200 -15.16 11.39 11.54
CA LEU A 200 -16.56 11.44 11.10
C LEU A 200 -17.45 11.14 12.29
N ILE A 201 -18.43 12.00 12.53
CA ILE A 201 -19.51 11.74 13.49
C ILE A 201 -20.70 11.17 12.72
N THR A 202 -21.12 9.95 13.04
CA THR A 202 -22.38 9.35 12.52
C THR A 202 -23.33 9.06 13.67
N PRO A 203 -24.63 9.38 13.58
CA PRO A 203 -25.60 8.96 14.57
C PRO A 203 -26.24 7.61 14.23
N LYS A 204 -26.72 6.95 15.28
CA LYS A 204 -27.64 5.82 15.16
C LYS A 204 -28.67 5.86 16.28
N GLY A 205 -29.78 6.59 16.11
CA GLY A 205 -30.94 6.38 16.98
C GLY A 205 -32.10 7.36 16.84
N LYS A 206 -33.26 6.87 17.30
CA LYS A 206 -34.55 7.58 17.26
C LYS A 206 -34.58 8.66 18.33
N LEU A 207 -34.78 9.91 17.93
CA LEU A 207 -35.28 10.95 18.83
C LEU A 207 -36.72 10.57 19.21
N ARG A 208 -36.94 10.22 20.48
CA ARG A 208 -38.26 10.09 21.10
C ARG A 208 -38.27 10.86 22.41
#